data_AF-R6BZQ4-F1
#
_entry.id   AF-R6BZQ4-F1
#
_cell.length_a   1.000
_cell.length_b   1.000
_cell.length_c   1.000
_cell.angle_alpha   90.00
_cell.angle_beta   90.00
_cell.angle_gamma   90.00
#
_symmetry.space_group_name_H-M   'P 1'
#
loop_
_entity.id
_entity.type
_entity.pdbx_description
1 polymer ?
#
loop_
_entity_poly.entity_id
_entity_poly.type
_entity_poly.pdbx_seq_one_letter_code
_entity_poly.pdbx_strand_id
1 'polypeptide(L)'
;MMGISGLGNVNTSYKPIVNPGQSTEVTPGRKSSPAECETCKNRKYQDGSDEMVSFKSAAHISPQASAARVRAHEQEHVSNAYKSAAQNNGQVLSATVSIRTAICPECGTTYTAGGTTTTQIRYSDESNPYQQNKKSADAAALIGKNLDIAV
;
A
#
# COMPACT_ATOMS: atom_id res chain seq x y z
N MET A 1 -35.24 47.63 19.31
CA MET A 1 -34.44 46.76 18.43
C MET A 1 -33.39 46.03 19.26
N MET A 2 -33.64 44.77 19.64
CA MET A 2 -32.57 43.83 20.00
C MET A 2 -32.98 42.48 19.43
N GLY A 3 -32.25 42.07 18.39
CA GLY A 3 -32.57 40.95 17.52
C GLY A 3 -32.29 39.61 18.18
N ILE A 4 -33.34 38.83 18.32
CA ILE A 4 -33.36 37.36 18.24
C ILE A 4 -32.43 36.90 17.11
N SER A 5 -31.27 36.33 17.47
CA SER A 5 -30.35 35.69 16.54
C SER A 5 -30.27 34.20 16.86
N GLY A 6 -30.48 33.40 15.82
CA GLY A 6 -30.92 32.01 15.88
C GLY A 6 -30.01 31.05 16.66
N LEU A 7 -30.68 30.18 17.42
CA LEU A 7 -30.17 28.88 17.82
C LEU A 7 -29.90 28.07 16.54
N GLY A 8 -28.65 28.08 16.08
CA GLY A 8 -28.18 27.15 15.07
C GLY A 8 -28.30 25.72 15.59
N ASN A 9 -29.21 24.96 14.98
CA ASN A 9 -29.44 23.55 15.25
C ASN A 9 -28.21 22.74 14.81
N VAL A 10 -27.23 22.57 15.69
CA VAL A 10 -26.14 21.62 15.47
C VAL A 10 -26.72 20.24 15.72
N ASN A 11 -27.20 19.61 14.64
CA ASN A 11 -27.37 18.17 14.57
C ASN A 11 -25.97 17.54 14.69
N THR A 12 -25.42 17.45 15.91
CA THR A 12 -24.28 16.60 16.21
C THR A 12 -24.79 15.16 16.16
N SER A 13 -24.90 14.64 14.94
CA SER A 13 -24.96 13.21 14.73
C SER A 13 -23.63 12.65 15.23
N TYR A 14 -23.60 12.17 16.48
CA TYR A 14 -22.42 11.59 17.09
C TYR A 14 -22.02 10.34 16.30
N LYS A 15 -21.11 10.49 15.32
CA LYS A 15 -20.56 9.35 14.62
C LYS A 15 -19.61 8.64 15.58
N PRO A 16 -19.65 7.30 15.66
CA PRO A 16 -18.75 6.57 16.54
C PRO A 16 -17.29 6.81 16.11
N ILE A 17 -16.40 6.93 17.09
CA ILE A 17 -14.96 6.94 16.83
C ILE A 17 -14.55 5.51 16.46
N VAL A 18 -14.08 5.34 15.22
CA VAL A 18 -13.74 4.03 14.68
C VAL A 18 -12.25 3.87 14.38
N ASN A 19 -11.50 4.97 14.34
CA ASN A 19 -10.04 4.99 14.30
C ASN A 19 -9.50 5.71 15.55
N PRO A 20 -9.23 4.99 16.66
CA PRO A 20 -8.70 5.59 17.88
C PRO A 20 -7.36 6.30 17.65
N GLY A 21 -7.16 7.44 18.32
CA GLY A 21 -5.92 8.23 18.22
C GLY A 21 -5.79 9.09 16.95
N GLN A 22 -6.84 9.16 16.13
CA GLN A 22 -6.92 10.05 14.98
C GLN A 22 -7.63 11.36 15.32
N SER A 23 -7.40 12.39 14.49
CA SER A 23 -8.07 13.68 14.65
C SER A 23 -9.59 13.54 14.50
N THR A 24 -10.32 14.19 15.40
CA THR A 24 -11.79 14.33 15.35
C THR A 24 -12.22 15.57 14.56
N GLU A 25 -11.28 16.37 14.05
CA GLU A 25 -11.60 17.52 13.22
C GLU A 25 -11.94 17.11 11.79
N VAL A 26 -13.03 17.67 11.27
CA VAL A 26 -13.44 17.49 9.87
C VAL A 26 -12.78 18.58 9.03
N THR A 27 -11.91 18.18 8.11
CA THR A 27 -11.29 19.11 7.16
C THR A 27 -12.34 19.67 6.19
N PRO A 28 -12.28 20.97 5.82
CA PRO A 28 -13.20 21.55 4.84
C PRO A 28 -13.29 20.72 3.55
N GLY A 29 -14.52 20.47 3.10
CA GLY A 29 -14.78 19.65 1.90
C GLY A 29 -14.65 18.14 2.08
N ARG A 30 -14.46 17.64 3.31
CA ARG A 30 -14.44 16.20 3.64
C ARG A 30 -15.74 15.74 4.29
N LYS A 31 -16.00 14.43 4.18
CA LYS A 31 -17.25 13.78 4.63
C LYS A 31 -17.19 13.37 6.11
N SER A 32 -15.99 13.17 6.65
CA SER A 32 -15.76 12.77 8.03
C SER A 32 -14.42 13.29 8.54
N SER A 33 -14.24 13.25 9.85
CA SER A 33 -12.93 13.34 10.47
C SER A 33 -12.14 12.04 10.24
N PRO A 34 -10.81 12.05 10.34
CA PRO A 34 -10.01 10.82 10.36
C PRO A 34 -10.44 9.82 11.45
N ALA A 35 -10.86 10.28 12.62
CA ALA A 35 -11.35 9.44 13.73
C ALA A 35 -12.63 8.68 13.40
N GLU A 36 -13.51 9.26 12.61
CA GLU A 36 -14.82 8.71 12.24
C GLU A 36 -14.82 8.08 10.84
N CYS A 37 -13.66 8.00 10.18
CA CYS A 37 -13.53 7.57 8.80
C CYS A 37 -13.69 6.05 8.62
N GLU A 38 -14.79 5.61 8.02
CA GLU A 38 -15.03 4.19 7.76
C GLU A 38 -14.15 3.66 6.63
N THR A 39 -13.85 4.47 5.63
CA THR A 39 -12.94 4.09 4.52
C THR A 39 -11.58 3.71 5.08
N CYS A 40 -11.00 4.55 5.95
CA CYS A 40 -9.69 4.29 6.54
C CYS A 40 -9.68 3.05 7.40
N LYS A 41 -10.75 2.79 8.17
CA LYS A 41 -10.88 1.60 9.01
C LYS A 41 -11.02 0.30 8.21
N ASN A 42 -11.78 0.33 7.13
CA ASN A 42 -12.14 -0.88 6.39
C ASN A 42 -11.19 -1.19 5.23
N ARG A 43 -10.37 -0.22 4.79
CA ARG A 43 -9.36 -0.43 3.75
C ARG A 43 -8.44 -1.60 4.10
N LYS A 44 -8.07 -2.38 3.08
CA LYS A 44 -7.11 -3.46 3.21
C LYS A 44 -6.06 -3.40 2.12
N TYR A 45 -4.85 -3.77 2.50
CA TYR A 45 -3.75 -3.96 1.59
C TYR A 45 -3.60 -5.45 1.28
N GLN A 46 -3.41 -5.78 0.00
CA GLN A 46 -3.11 -7.13 -0.43
C GLN A 46 -2.00 -7.12 -1.47
N ASP A 47 -1.07 -8.04 -1.32
CA ASP A 47 -0.10 -8.37 -2.36
C ASP A 47 -0.66 -9.44 -3.30
N GLY A 48 -0.62 -9.13 -4.59
CA GLY A 48 -1.06 -9.97 -5.70
C GLY A 48 0.09 -10.51 -6.53
N SER A 49 1.34 -10.45 -6.04
CA SER A 49 2.45 -11.18 -6.67
C SER A 49 2.29 -12.69 -6.47
N ASP A 50 3.13 -13.49 -7.13
CA ASP A 50 3.14 -14.95 -6.96
C ASP A 50 4.18 -15.42 -5.89
N GLU A 51 4.95 -14.50 -5.31
CA GLU A 51 6.03 -14.83 -4.36
C GLU A 51 5.56 -15.00 -2.92
N MET A 52 6.16 -15.85 -2.08
CA MET A 52 5.80 -15.89 -0.66
C MET A 52 6.33 -14.67 0.12
N VAL A 53 5.44 -13.71 0.39
CA VAL A 53 5.66 -12.47 1.15
C VAL A 53 4.48 -12.17 2.07
N SER A 54 4.58 -11.12 2.89
CA SER A 54 3.49 -10.61 3.72
C SER A 54 2.33 -10.08 2.87
N PHE A 55 1.15 -9.93 3.47
CA PHE A 55 -0.05 -9.40 2.82
C PHE A 55 -0.63 -10.23 1.67
N LYS A 56 -0.30 -11.53 1.56
CA LYS A 56 -0.99 -12.44 0.63
C LYS A 56 -2.49 -12.50 0.83
N SER A 57 -2.90 -12.55 2.09
CA SER A 57 -4.28 -12.27 2.45
C SER A 57 -4.45 -10.78 2.73
N ALA A 58 -5.57 -10.23 2.29
CA ALA A 58 -5.90 -8.84 2.52
C ALA A 58 -5.92 -8.53 4.03
N ALA A 59 -5.06 -7.59 4.45
CA ALA A 59 -4.96 -7.16 5.84
C ALA A 59 -5.16 -5.65 5.97
N HIS A 60 -5.76 -5.25 7.10
CA HIS A 60 -5.95 -3.85 7.39
C HIS A 60 -4.60 -3.17 7.73
N ILE A 61 -4.37 -2.00 7.13
CA ILE A 61 -3.25 -1.12 7.48
C ILE A 61 -3.77 0.31 7.63
N SER A 62 -3.57 0.89 8.80
CA SER A 62 -3.95 2.28 9.06
C SER A 62 -3.17 3.24 8.13
N PRO A 63 -3.77 4.37 7.73
CA PRO A 63 -3.09 5.38 6.91
C PRO A 63 -1.71 5.79 7.43
N GLN A 64 -1.57 5.92 8.75
CA GLN A 64 -0.35 6.35 9.43
C GLN A 64 0.74 5.28 9.37
N ALA A 65 0.36 4.00 9.51
CA ALA A 65 1.30 2.88 9.43
C ALA A 65 1.60 2.45 7.99
N SER A 66 0.80 2.89 7.01
CA SER A 66 0.84 2.41 5.63
C SER A 66 2.22 2.52 4.99
N ALA A 67 2.91 3.66 5.14
CA ALA A 67 4.22 3.88 4.54
C ALA A 67 5.28 2.91 5.07
N ALA A 68 5.32 2.68 6.39
CA ALA A 68 6.29 1.79 7.00
C ALA A 68 5.99 0.33 6.66
N ARG A 69 4.72 -0.08 6.74
CA ARG A 69 4.30 -1.46 6.48
C ARG A 69 4.48 -1.86 5.02
N VAL A 70 4.04 -1.03 4.08
CA VAL A 70 4.20 -1.30 2.65
C VAL A 70 5.68 -1.31 2.29
N ARG A 71 6.48 -0.34 2.75
CA ARG A 71 7.92 -0.35 2.46
C ARG A 71 8.60 -1.61 2.99
N ALA A 72 8.27 -2.04 4.21
CA ALA A 72 8.83 -3.27 4.78
C ALA A 72 8.46 -4.49 3.92
N HIS A 73 7.21 -4.56 3.46
CA HIS A 73 6.74 -5.59 2.55
C HIS A 73 7.49 -5.58 1.20
N GLU A 74 7.70 -4.42 0.59
CA GLU A 74 8.49 -4.32 -0.65
C GLU A 74 9.93 -4.82 -0.48
N GLN A 75 10.51 -4.65 0.72
CA GLN A 75 11.85 -5.21 0.99
C GLN A 75 11.86 -6.74 1.07
N GLU A 76 10.71 -7.38 1.29
CA GLU A 76 10.60 -8.84 1.21
C GLU A 76 10.74 -9.30 -0.24
N HIS A 77 10.11 -8.61 -1.21
CA HIS A 77 10.32 -8.84 -2.64
C HIS A 77 11.79 -8.69 -3.04
N VAL A 78 12.43 -7.61 -2.57
CA VAL A 78 13.87 -7.39 -2.81
C VAL A 78 14.68 -8.57 -2.27
N SER A 79 14.41 -9.02 -1.03
CA SER A 79 15.11 -10.17 -0.44
C SER A 79 14.91 -11.45 -1.25
N ASN A 80 13.69 -11.71 -1.71
CA ASN A 80 13.37 -12.87 -2.55
C ASN A 80 14.09 -12.83 -3.90
N ALA A 81 14.21 -11.66 -4.53
CA ALA A 81 14.96 -11.51 -5.77
C ALA A 81 16.46 -11.81 -5.59
N TYR A 82 17.09 -11.33 -4.51
CA TYR A 82 18.49 -11.66 -4.21
C TYR A 82 18.70 -13.16 -3.96
N LYS A 83 17.79 -13.81 -3.23
CA LYS A 83 17.85 -15.26 -2.99
C LYS A 83 17.68 -16.05 -4.29
N SER A 84 16.69 -15.68 -5.10
CA SER A 84 16.41 -16.34 -6.38
C SER A 84 17.56 -16.18 -7.36
N ALA A 85 18.17 -15.00 -7.44
CA ALA A 85 19.38 -14.78 -8.23
C ALA A 85 20.52 -15.70 -7.77
N ALA A 86 20.83 -15.72 -6.47
CA ALA A 86 21.92 -16.54 -5.92
C ALA A 86 21.72 -18.04 -6.17
N GLN A 87 20.50 -18.56 -5.99
CA GLN A 87 20.17 -19.97 -6.24
C GLN A 87 20.33 -20.36 -7.72
N ASN A 88 20.13 -19.40 -8.61
CA ASN A 88 20.08 -19.64 -10.05
C ASN A 88 21.34 -19.21 -10.80
N ASN A 89 22.44 -18.93 -10.10
CA ASN A 89 23.68 -18.37 -10.64
C ASN A 89 23.48 -17.04 -11.39
N GLY A 90 22.49 -16.27 -10.96
CA GLY A 90 22.23 -14.91 -11.41
C GLY A 90 22.84 -13.86 -10.49
N GLN A 91 23.08 -12.68 -11.04
CA GLN A 91 23.53 -11.49 -10.32
C GLN A 91 22.45 -10.41 -10.41
N VAL A 92 21.97 -9.94 -9.25
CA VAL A 92 21.09 -8.76 -9.19
C VAL A 92 21.91 -7.53 -9.58
N LEU A 93 21.54 -6.87 -10.68
CA LEU A 93 22.13 -5.61 -11.13
C LEU A 93 21.50 -4.43 -10.40
N SER A 94 20.18 -4.47 -10.22
CA SER A 94 19.43 -3.45 -9.50
C SER A 94 18.16 -4.03 -8.90
N ALA A 95 17.75 -3.47 -7.76
CA ALA A 95 16.46 -3.69 -7.15
C ALA A 95 15.93 -2.33 -6.70
N THR A 96 14.77 -1.93 -7.22
CA THR A 96 14.18 -0.61 -6.96
C THR A 96 12.77 -0.77 -6.45
N VAL A 97 12.46 -0.07 -5.35
CA VAL A 97 11.14 -0.03 -4.75
C VAL A 97 10.50 1.32 -5.08
N SER A 98 9.35 1.28 -5.74
CA SER A 98 8.54 2.47 -6.02
C SER A 98 7.30 2.47 -5.14
N ILE A 99 7.10 3.52 -4.34
CA ILE A 99 5.94 3.65 -3.45
C ILE A 99 4.94 4.64 -4.04
N ARG A 100 3.67 4.25 -4.09
CA ARG A 100 2.54 5.08 -4.55
C ARG A 100 1.72 5.52 -3.36
N THR A 101 1.42 6.81 -3.28
CA THR A 101 0.54 7.40 -2.26
C THR A 101 -0.81 7.77 -2.86
N ALA A 102 -1.84 7.80 -2.03
CA ALA A 102 -3.16 8.29 -2.39
C ALA A 102 -3.78 9.04 -1.21
N ILE A 103 -4.90 9.72 -1.48
CA ILE A 103 -5.63 10.52 -0.50
C ILE A 103 -6.98 9.86 -0.27
N CYS A 104 -7.33 9.62 1.00
CA CYS A 104 -8.64 9.07 1.34
C CYS A 104 -9.75 10.04 0.89
N PRO A 105 -10.72 9.60 0.08
CA PRO A 105 -11.78 10.48 -0.43
C PRO A 105 -12.72 10.93 0.69
N GLU A 106 -12.86 10.15 1.77
CA GLU A 106 -13.76 10.43 2.88
C GLU A 106 -13.20 11.50 3.84
N CYS A 107 -12.05 11.24 4.45
CA CYS A 107 -11.45 12.10 5.47
C CYS A 107 -10.25 12.93 5.00
N GLY A 108 -9.73 12.68 3.80
CA GLY A 108 -8.57 13.42 3.26
C GLY A 108 -7.20 12.99 3.79
N THR A 109 -7.11 11.94 4.62
CA THR A 109 -5.81 11.43 5.08
C THR A 109 -5.01 10.84 3.93
N THR A 110 -3.75 11.28 3.80
CA THR A 110 -2.78 10.69 2.87
C THR A 110 -2.30 9.35 3.39
N TYR A 111 -2.19 8.36 2.51
CA TYR A 111 -1.70 7.03 2.82
C TYR A 111 -0.88 6.45 1.66
N THR A 112 -0.17 5.37 1.91
CA THR A 112 0.50 4.57 0.88
C THR A 112 -0.47 3.57 0.26
N ALA A 113 -0.80 3.78 -1.02
CA ALA A 113 -1.67 2.90 -1.80
C ALA A 113 -0.95 1.62 -2.27
N GLY A 114 0.37 1.65 -2.23
CA GLY A 114 1.19 0.44 -2.19
C GLY A 114 2.53 0.63 -2.86
N GLY A 115 3.19 -0.48 -3.15
CA GLY A 115 4.55 -0.48 -3.65
C GLY A 115 4.73 -1.41 -4.83
N THR A 116 5.72 -1.11 -5.66
CA THR A 116 6.13 -2.01 -6.73
C THR A 116 7.62 -2.16 -6.68
N THR A 117 8.05 -3.39 -6.47
CA THR A 117 9.44 -3.78 -6.53
C THR A 117 9.77 -4.24 -7.94
N THR A 118 10.80 -3.62 -8.53
CA THR A 118 11.34 -4.00 -9.84
C THR A 118 12.80 -4.42 -9.66
N THR A 119 13.13 -5.62 -10.11
CA THR A 119 14.48 -6.16 -10.03
C THR A 119 15.02 -6.54 -11.39
N GLN A 120 16.31 -6.27 -11.62
CA GLN A 120 17.01 -6.68 -12.83
C GLN A 120 18.07 -7.70 -12.45
N ILE A 121 17.95 -8.90 -12.99
CA ILE A 121 18.88 -10.01 -12.76
C ILE A 121 19.56 -10.36 -14.09
N ARG A 122 20.88 -10.52 -14.04
CA ARG A 122 21.70 -11.03 -15.14
C ARG A 122 22.08 -12.46 -14.86
N TYR A 123 21.92 -13.34 -15.84
CA TYR A 123 22.40 -14.73 -15.77
C TYR A 123 23.64 -14.90 -16.65
N SER A 124 24.48 -15.89 -16.35
CA SER A 124 25.55 -16.30 -17.27
C SER A 124 24.95 -16.99 -18.51
N ASP A 125 25.53 -16.73 -19.69
CA ASP A 125 25.11 -17.32 -20.97
C ASP A 125 23.65 -17.05 -21.41
N GLU A 126 23.26 -15.77 -21.49
CA GLU A 126 21.94 -15.34 -22.02
C GLU A 126 21.73 -15.61 -23.52
N SER A 127 22.72 -16.15 -24.23
CA SER A 127 22.59 -16.65 -25.60
C SER A 127 21.89 -18.02 -25.67
N ASN A 128 21.88 -18.77 -24.56
CA ASN A 128 21.22 -20.06 -24.48
C ASN A 128 19.69 -19.85 -24.32
N PRO A 129 18.85 -20.44 -25.21
CA PRO A 129 17.39 -20.34 -25.12
C PRO A 129 16.82 -20.75 -23.75
N TYR A 130 17.47 -21.68 -23.05
CA TYR A 130 17.08 -22.10 -21.70
C TYR A 130 17.24 -20.97 -20.67
N GLN A 131 18.34 -20.21 -20.75
CA GLN A 131 18.59 -19.08 -19.84
C GLN A 131 17.67 -17.90 -20.13
N GLN A 132 17.30 -17.68 -21.40
CA GLN A 132 16.32 -16.66 -21.77
C GLN A 132 14.93 -16.97 -21.21
N ASN A 133 14.46 -18.22 -21.39
CA ASN A 133 13.18 -18.65 -20.83
C ASN A 133 13.16 -18.54 -19.30
N LYS A 134 14.26 -18.91 -18.64
CA LYS A 134 14.43 -18.78 -17.20
C LYS A 134 14.36 -17.33 -16.73
N LYS A 135 15.06 -16.43 -17.43
CA LYS A 135 15.01 -14.98 -17.16
C LYS A 135 13.61 -14.41 -17.30
N SER A 136 12.87 -14.82 -18.35
CA SER A 136 11.49 -14.39 -18.54
C SER A 136 10.55 -14.93 -17.46
N ALA A 137 10.73 -16.17 -17.01
CA ALA A 137 9.95 -16.75 -15.92
C ALA A 137 10.23 -16.05 -14.58
N ASP A 138 11.51 -15.83 -14.25
CA ASP A 138 11.91 -15.12 -13.04
C ASP A 138 11.44 -13.66 -13.07
N ALA A 139 11.53 -12.99 -14.23
CA ALA A 139 11.00 -11.63 -14.37
C ALA A 139 9.50 -11.56 -14.12
N ALA A 140 8.71 -12.54 -14.56
CA ALA A 140 7.27 -12.57 -14.30
C ALA A 140 6.95 -12.83 -12.82
N ALA A 141 7.73 -13.68 -12.15
CA ALA A 141 7.55 -14.03 -10.74
C ALA A 141 7.99 -12.92 -9.78
N LEU A 142 9.07 -12.20 -10.12
CA LEU A 142 9.71 -11.21 -9.24
C LEU A 142 9.15 -9.78 -9.35
N ILE A 143 8.17 -9.55 -10.22
CA ILE A 143 7.45 -8.27 -10.27
C ILE A 143 6.49 -8.22 -9.09
N GLY A 144 6.78 -7.34 -8.12
CA GLY A 144 5.85 -7.03 -7.04
C GLY A 144 4.54 -6.46 -7.62
N LYS A 145 3.40 -7.02 -7.24
CA LYS A 145 2.08 -6.56 -7.70
C LYS A 145 1.23 -6.22 -6.49
N ASN A 146 1.19 -4.95 -6.11
CA ASN A 146 0.36 -4.51 -5.00
C ASN A 146 -1.06 -4.14 -5.46
N LEU A 147 -2.07 -4.47 -4.65
CA LEU A 147 -3.44 -3.99 -4.80
C LEU A 147 -3.94 -3.42 -3.47
N ASP A 148 -4.34 -2.15 -3.50
CA ASP A 148 -5.11 -1.56 -2.41
C ASP A 148 -6.59 -1.84 -2.66
N ILE A 149 -7.20 -2.62 -1.77
CA ILE A 149 -8.62 -2.94 -1.84
C ILE A 149 -9.34 -1.93 -0.95
N ALA A 150 -9.75 -0.84 -1.57
CA ALA A 150 -10.75 0.05 -1.01
C ALA A 150 -12.13 -0.60 -1.20
N VAL A 151 -12.88 -0.77 -0.12
CA VAL A 151 -14.32 -1.11 -0.16
C VAL A 151 -15.14 0.16 -0.28
#